data_AF-A0A2N1UZM4-F1
#
_entry.id   AF-A0A2N1UZM4-F1
#
_cell.length_a   1.000
_cell.length_b   1.000
_cell.length_c   1.000
_cell.angle_alpha   90.00
_cell.angle_beta   90.00
_cell.angle_gamma   90.00
#
_symmetry.space_group_name_H-M   'P 1'
#
loop_
_entity.id
_entity.type
_entity.pdbx_description
1 polymer ?
#
loop_
_entity_poly.entity_id
_entity_poly.type
_entity_poly.pdbx_seq_one_letter_code
_entity_poly.pdbx_strand_id
1 'polypeptide(L)'
;MKKLILIISLTLIAFCNAYSLEPVRVAIVTSSANLTVDVELYDYSTSSSLYIESLGSLSANSSGIISFIISGTNWTNVPASSVNSSVVLNVKTGGTLYAQYRVDQLMIVQAQSGSGEVTEPASAGKLIDISATNVISKMNNLQVVTMSANVTVDADNSPEGIFRFDMSGNNTFTIANFNNAVDGGVYTFHFVGAATGGAVTFPASFVKEDGTALGIVPVTTSKMVTFYHYTSVNHTTEQ
;
A
#
# COMPACT_ATOMS: atom_id res chain seq x y z
N MET A 1 4.54 44.43 34.53
CA MET A 1 5.43 43.74 33.56
C MET A 1 5.22 42.22 33.53
N LYS A 2 5.28 41.49 34.66
CA LYS A 2 5.09 40.01 34.69
C LYS A 2 3.78 39.52 34.06
N LYS A 3 2.66 40.23 34.28
CA LYS A 3 1.34 39.91 33.71
C LYS A 3 1.27 40.08 32.20
N LEU A 4 2.03 41.03 31.64
CA LEU A 4 2.04 41.30 30.19
C LEU A 4 2.83 40.21 29.44
N ILE A 5 3.96 39.77 30.00
CA ILE A 5 4.75 38.65 29.45
C ILE A 5 3.93 37.37 29.43
N LEU A 6 3.19 37.07 30.50
CA LEU A 6 2.33 35.88 30.56
C LEU A 6 1.24 35.90 29.46
N ILE A 7 0.60 37.05 29.24
CA ILE A 7 -0.42 37.19 28.19
C ILE A 7 0.21 36.95 26.82
N ILE A 8 1.35 37.57 26.52
CA ILE A 8 2.06 37.38 25.25
C ILE A 8 2.45 35.91 25.04
N SER A 9 2.96 35.22 26.07
CA SER A 9 3.30 33.80 25.99
C SER A 9 2.08 32.90 25.75
N LEU A 10 0.95 33.18 26.42
CA LEU A 10 -0.28 32.39 26.24
C LEU A 10 -0.86 32.59 24.83
N THR A 11 -0.80 33.83 24.32
CA THR A 11 -1.21 34.16 22.96
C THR A 11 -0.32 33.47 21.94
N LEU A 12 1.00 33.47 22.11
CA LEU A 12 1.91 32.73 21.21
C LEU A 12 1.56 31.23 21.16
N ILE A 13 1.36 30.59 22.32
CA ILE A 13 1.02 29.16 22.38
C ILE A 13 -0.33 28.88 21.70
N ALA A 14 -1.31 29.78 21.83
CA ALA A 14 -2.63 29.61 21.21
C ALA A 14 -2.59 29.72 19.67
N PHE A 15 -1.71 30.55 19.10
CA PHE A 15 -1.59 30.75 17.65
C PHE A 15 -0.63 29.77 16.96
N CYS A 16 0.14 28.96 17.71
CA CYS A 16 1.02 27.93 17.14
C CYS A 16 0.28 26.70 16.59
N ASN A 17 -1.05 26.64 16.62
CA ASN A 17 -1.82 25.45 16.21
C ASN A 17 -2.12 25.34 14.69
N ALA A 18 -1.55 26.21 13.86
CA ALA A 18 -1.64 26.07 12.41
C ALA A 18 -0.67 24.97 11.93
N TYR A 19 -1.01 23.71 12.21
CA TYR A 19 -0.29 22.56 11.67
C TYR A 19 -0.80 22.29 10.26
N SER A 20 0.03 22.67 9.29
CA SER A 20 -0.16 22.35 7.89
C SER A 20 0.52 21.02 7.58
N LEU A 21 0.00 20.25 6.62
CA LEU A 21 0.71 19.07 6.13
C LEU A 21 2.01 19.49 5.45
N GLU A 22 3.11 18.86 5.85
CA GLU A 22 4.38 19.02 5.16
C GLU A 22 4.28 18.47 3.73
N PRO A 23 5.01 19.05 2.76
CA PRO A 23 5.07 18.48 1.41
C PRO A 23 5.52 17.02 1.46
N VAL A 24 4.84 16.13 0.75
CA VAL A 24 5.21 14.70 0.70
C VAL A 24 5.78 14.32 -0.65
N ARG A 25 6.87 13.56 -0.66
CA ARG A 25 7.42 12.99 -1.90
C ARG A 25 6.79 11.63 -2.18
N VAL A 26 6.46 11.39 -3.44
CA VAL A 26 5.89 10.13 -3.94
C VAL A 26 6.72 9.67 -5.14
N ALA A 27 6.78 8.35 -5.34
CA ALA A 27 7.40 7.75 -6.51
C ALA A 27 6.55 6.58 -7.03
N ILE A 28 6.32 6.57 -8.34
CA ILE A 28 5.65 5.47 -9.07
C ILE A 28 6.63 4.83 -10.06
N VAL A 29 6.51 3.52 -10.25
CA VAL A 29 7.28 2.76 -11.26
C VAL A 29 6.40 2.49 -12.46
N THR A 30 6.88 2.79 -13.66
CA THR A 30 6.15 2.66 -14.92
C THR A 30 7.02 2.14 -16.05
N SER A 31 6.42 1.42 -16.99
CA SER A 31 7.05 1.05 -18.26
C SER A 31 6.88 2.11 -19.35
N SER A 32 6.04 3.12 -19.12
CA SER A 32 5.76 4.21 -20.07
C SER A 32 6.76 5.35 -19.88
N ALA A 33 7.26 5.90 -20.98
CA ALA A 33 8.19 7.04 -20.93
C ALA A 33 7.57 8.29 -20.29
N ASN A 34 6.27 8.54 -20.55
CA ASN A 34 5.51 9.64 -19.99
C ASN A 34 4.16 9.14 -19.47
N LEU A 35 3.70 9.68 -18.34
CA LEU A 35 2.35 9.46 -17.80
C LEU A 35 1.73 10.80 -17.42
N THR A 36 0.44 10.97 -17.70
CA THR A 36 -0.34 12.05 -17.11
C THR A 36 -0.74 11.62 -15.71
N VAL A 37 -0.31 12.38 -14.70
CA VAL A 37 -0.50 12.05 -13.29
C VAL A 37 -1.46 13.03 -12.64
N ASP A 38 -2.51 12.50 -12.06
CA ASP A 38 -3.42 13.20 -11.17
C ASP A 38 -3.29 12.59 -9.77
N VAL A 39 -3.41 13.42 -8.74
CA VAL A 39 -3.40 12.97 -7.36
C VAL A 39 -4.64 13.41 -6.62
N GLU A 40 -5.08 12.54 -5.71
CA GLU A 40 -6.22 12.79 -4.86
C GLU A 40 -5.91 12.27 -3.45
N LEU A 41 -6.02 13.14 -2.46
CA LEU A 41 -6.06 12.74 -1.06
C LEU A 41 -7.50 12.36 -0.73
N TYR A 42 -7.75 11.08 -0.50
CA TYR A 42 -9.09 10.56 -0.26
C TYR A 42 -9.21 9.97 1.14
N ASP A 43 -10.23 10.39 1.87
CA ASP A 43 -10.59 9.82 3.16
C ASP A 43 -11.66 8.75 2.96
N TYR A 44 -11.22 7.49 3.07
CA TYR A 44 -12.10 6.32 2.92
C TYR A 44 -13.10 6.18 4.08
N SER A 45 -12.86 6.80 5.23
CA SER A 45 -13.80 6.73 6.36
C SER A 45 -15.03 7.60 6.13
N THR A 46 -14.88 8.71 5.40
CA THR A 46 -15.96 9.65 5.10
C THR A 46 -16.37 9.63 3.63
N SER A 47 -15.72 8.80 2.81
CA SER A 47 -15.89 8.74 1.35
C SER A 47 -15.73 10.12 0.68
N SER A 48 -14.76 10.92 1.12
CA SER A 48 -14.59 12.30 0.66
C SER A 48 -13.17 12.62 0.22
N SER A 49 -13.05 13.45 -0.83
CA SER A 49 -11.76 13.95 -1.31
C SER A 49 -11.35 15.18 -0.49
N LEU A 50 -10.21 15.10 0.19
CA LEU A 50 -9.62 16.19 0.96
C LEU A 50 -8.76 17.13 0.10
N TYR A 51 -8.19 16.61 -0.98
CA TYR A 51 -7.32 17.36 -1.89
C TYR A 51 -7.29 16.69 -3.26
N ILE A 52 -7.26 17.49 -4.34
CA ILE A 52 -7.12 17.02 -5.72
C ILE A 52 -6.17 17.97 -6.45
N GLU A 53 -5.20 17.42 -7.17
CA GLU A 53 -4.30 18.18 -8.04
C GLU A 53 -3.96 17.39 -9.30
N SER A 54 -3.88 18.07 -10.44
CA SER A 54 -3.34 17.50 -11.67
C SER A 54 -1.89 17.95 -11.82
N LEU A 55 -0.96 17.00 -11.87
CA LEU A 55 0.47 17.27 -12.04
C LEU A 55 0.88 17.32 -13.53
N GLY A 56 -0.05 17.02 -14.43
CA GLY A 56 0.20 16.99 -15.87
C GLY A 56 1.04 15.80 -16.30
N SER A 57 1.76 15.93 -17.42
CA SER A 57 2.60 14.86 -17.96
C SER A 57 3.96 14.85 -17.30
N LEU A 58 4.29 13.74 -16.64
CA LEU A 58 5.58 13.50 -15.99
C LEU A 58 6.35 12.41 -16.73
N SER A 59 7.66 12.61 -16.87
CA SER A 59 8.55 11.66 -17.54
C SER A 59 9.25 10.75 -16.54
N ALA A 60 9.33 9.46 -16.87
CA ALA A 60 10.10 8.51 -16.10
C ALA A 60 11.60 8.72 -16.31
N ASN A 61 12.40 8.47 -15.28
CA ASN A 61 13.86 8.42 -15.40
C ASN A 61 14.31 7.14 -16.17
N SER A 62 15.61 6.95 -16.33
CA SER A 62 16.19 5.78 -17.03
C SER A 62 15.85 4.43 -16.38
N SER A 63 15.38 4.43 -15.13
CA SER A 63 14.96 3.25 -14.39
C SER A 63 13.44 3.04 -14.40
N GLY A 64 12.69 3.85 -15.15
CA GLY A 64 11.22 3.76 -15.21
C GLY A 64 10.52 4.35 -13.98
N ILE A 65 11.18 5.23 -13.21
CA ILE A 65 10.61 5.83 -12.00
C ILE A 65 10.21 7.27 -12.27
N ILE A 66 9.00 7.63 -11.88
CA ILE A 66 8.53 9.02 -11.81
C ILE A 66 8.48 9.41 -10.34
N SER A 67 9.23 10.43 -9.93
CA SER A 67 9.16 11.01 -8.58
C SER A 67 8.68 12.45 -8.62
N PHE A 68 7.75 12.79 -7.74
CA PHE A 68 7.15 14.11 -7.63
C PHE A 68 6.86 14.46 -6.16
N ILE A 69 6.66 15.75 -5.90
CA ILE A 69 6.35 16.28 -4.57
C ILE A 69 4.93 16.82 -4.59
N ILE A 70 4.12 16.42 -3.62
CA ILE A 70 2.79 16.99 -3.39
C ILE A 70 2.94 18.15 -2.44
N SER A 71 2.52 19.34 -2.89
CA SER A 71 2.69 20.60 -2.17
C SER A 71 1.69 21.65 -2.65
N GLY A 72 1.83 22.90 -2.18
CA GLY A 72 1.04 24.03 -2.65
C GLY A 72 -0.12 24.41 -1.73
N THR A 73 -0.81 25.50 -2.07
CA THR A 73 -1.81 26.13 -1.18
C THR A 73 -2.95 25.19 -0.78
N ASN A 74 -3.43 24.37 -1.72
CA ASN A 74 -4.49 23.40 -1.45
C ASN A 74 -4.02 22.30 -0.50
N TRP A 75 -2.76 21.85 -0.63
CA TRP A 75 -2.16 20.87 0.27
C TRP A 75 -2.02 21.45 1.67
N THR A 76 -1.54 22.70 1.77
CA THR A 76 -1.33 23.35 3.07
C THR A 76 -2.62 23.62 3.84
N ASN A 77 -3.76 23.65 3.15
CA ASN A 77 -5.09 23.84 3.74
C ASN A 77 -5.68 22.55 4.32
N VAL A 78 -5.11 21.38 4.04
CA VAL A 78 -5.54 20.13 4.66
C VAL A 78 -5.13 20.14 6.14
N PRO A 79 -6.08 20.09 7.09
CA PRO A 79 -5.74 20.10 8.51
C PRO A 79 -4.98 18.83 8.89
N ALA A 80 -3.91 18.94 9.68
CA ALA A 80 -3.20 17.75 10.16
C ALA A 80 -4.13 16.77 10.91
N SER A 81 -5.17 17.28 11.58
CA SER A 81 -6.18 16.47 12.27
C SER A 81 -7.09 15.66 11.36
N SER A 82 -7.17 15.95 10.06
CA SER A 82 -7.94 15.12 9.11
C SER A 82 -7.13 13.92 8.62
N VAL A 83 -5.82 13.88 8.83
CA VAL A 83 -4.99 12.74 8.41
C VAL A 83 -5.06 11.63 9.45
N ASN A 84 -5.56 10.47 9.04
CA ASN A 84 -5.64 9.25 9.81
C ASN A 84 -5.33 8.04 8.91
N SER A 85 -5.40 6.82 9.46
CA SER A 85 -5.05 5.59 8.73
C SER A 85 -5.98 5.25 7.55
N SER A 86 -7.14 5.89 7.45
CA SER A 86 -8.08 5.77 6.33
C SER A 86 -7.86 6.84 5.24
N VAL A 87 -6.93 7.78 5.45
CA VAL A 87 -6.58 8.80 4.45
C VAL A 87 -5.46 8.30 3.57
N VAL A 88 -5.76 8.18 2.28
CA VAL A 88 -4.88 7.58 1.28
C VAL A 88 -4.69 8.58 0.14
N LEU A 89 -3.44 8.74 -0.28
CA LEU A 89 -3.09 9.44 -1.50
C LEU A 89 -3.24 8.48 -2.70
N ASN A 90 -4.30 8.70 -3.47
CA ASN A 90 -4.57 8.03 -4.73
C ASN A 90 -3.77 8.73 -5.85
N VAL A 91 -2.93 7.99 -6.54
CA VAL A 91 -2.28 8.42 -7.77
C VAL A 91 -3.05 7.83 -8.94
N LYS A 92 -3.54 8.68 -9.84
CA LYS A 92 -4.35 8.30 -11.00
C LYS A 92 -3.62 8.65 -12.29
N THR A 93 -3.83 7.83 -13.32
CA THR A 93 -3.35 8.09 -14.69
C THR A 93 -4.51 7.96 -15.66
N GLY A 94 -4.85 9.04 -16.38
CA GLY A 94 -6.01 9.05 -17.27
C GLY A 94 -7.32 8.74 -16.54
N GLY A 95 -7.48 9.24 -15.30
CA GLY A 95 -8.65 8.99 -14.45
C GLY A 95 -8.72 7.61 -13.80
N THR A 96 -7.82 6.67 -14.15
CA THR A 96 -7.78 5.33 -13.54
C THR A 96 -6.79 5.30 -12.38
N LEU A 97 -7.15 4.63 -11.27
CA LEU A 97 -6.26 4.43 -10.14
C LEU A 97 -5.00 3.65 -10.56
N TYR A 98 -3.83 4.22 -10.30
CA TYR A 98 -2.53 3.67 -10.65
C TYR A 98 -1.77 3.15 -9.42
N ALA A 99 -1.76 3.94 -8.34
CA ALA A 99 -1.12 3.58 -7.08
C ALA A 99 -1.84 4.24 -5.89
N GLN A 100 -1.62 3.70 -4.69
CA GLN A 100 -2.17 4.20 -3.44
C GLN A 100 -1.09 4.22 -2.38
N TYR A 101 -1.07 5.30 -1.60
CA TYR A 101 -0.12 5.47 -0.49
C TYR A 101 -0.84 5.97 0.74
N ARG A 102 -0.65 5.31 1.87
CA ARG A 102 -1.13 5.83 3.14
C ARG A 102 -0.32 7.07 3.54
N VAL A 103 -1.01 8.15 3.84
CA VAL A 103 -0.37 9.46 4.08
C VAL A 103 0.41 9.45 5.39
N ASP A 104 -0.14 8.82 6.43
CA ASP A 104 0.54 8.65 7.71
C ASP A 104 1.88 7.91 7.55
N GLN A 105 1.92 6.85 6.75
CA GLN A 105 3.14 6.12 6.42
C GLN A 105 4.13 7.00 5.62
N LEU A 106 3.66 7.74 4.62
CA LEU A 106 4.51 8.65 3.85
C LEU A 106 5.17 9.71 4.73
N MET A 107 4.41 10.32 5.64
CA MET A 107 4.94 11.30 6.58
C MET A 107 5.98 10.69 7.53
N ILE A 108 5.72 9.48 8.05
CA ILE A 108 6.69 8.77 8.91
C ILE A 108 7.98 8.48 8.15
N VAL A 109 7.89 7.96 6.92
CA VAL A 109 9.06 7.65 6.09
C VAL A 109 9.88 8.92 5.81
N GLN A 110 9.21 10.02 5.49
CA GLN A 110 9.87 11.30 5.24
C GLN A 110 10.53 11.87 6.50
N ALA A 111 9.87 11.77 7.65
CA ALA A 111 10.45 12.19 8.93
C ALA A 111 11.68 11.33 9.31
N GLN A 112 11.67 10.04 8.99
CA GLN A 112 12.79 9.12 9.25
C GLN A 112 13.96 9.34 8.28
N SER A 113 13.68 9.60 6.99
CA SER A 113 14.74 9.79 5.99
C SER A 113 15.38 11.18 6.06
N GLY A 114 14.71 12.17 6.67
CA GLY A 114 15.23 13.52 6.92
C GLY A 114 15.45 14.36 5.66
N SER A 115 15.50 13.74 4.48
CA SER A 115 15.65 14.38 3.16
C SER A 115 14.36 14.35 2.34
N GLY A 116 13.32 13.62 2.81
CA GLY A 116 12.16 13.30 1.98
C GLY A 116 12.54 12.52 0.72
N GLU A 117 13.72 11.89 0.70
CA GLU A 117 13.95 10.79 -0.22
C GLU A 117 12.93 9.72 0.14
N VAL A 118 12.07 9.42 -0.83
CA VAL A 118 11.33 8.16 -0.80
C VAL A 118 12.43 7.12 -0.84
N THR A 119 12.76 6.53 0.31
CA THR A 119 13.26 5.17 0.28
C THR A 119 12.23 4.45 -0.57
N GLU A 120 12.66 3.98 -1.74
CA GLU A 120 11.90 2.96 -2.45
C GLU A 120 11.40 1.96 -1.42
N PRO A 121 10.19 1.39 -1.54
CA PRO A 121 9.83 0.25 -0.71
C PRO A 121 11.03 -0.71 -0.80
N ALA A 122 11.78 -0.84 0.30
CA ALA A 122 13.22 -1.08 0.29
C ALA A 122 13.65 -1.91 -0.93
N SER A 123 14.40 -1.31 -1.86
CA SER A 123 14.86 -1.99 -3.08
C SER A 123 15.36 -3.38 -2.69
N ALA A 124 14.62 -4.39 -3.15
CA ALA A 124 14.86 -5.81 -2.94
C ALA A 124 15.49 -6.14 -1.57
N GLY A 125 14.64 -6.29 -0.55
CA GLY A 125 14.94 -7.22 0.53
C GLY A 125 15.60 -8.46 -0.11
N LYS A 126 16.82 -8.78 0.33
CA LYS A 126 17.67 -9.86 -0.18
C LYS A 126 16.79 -10.97 -0.71
N LEU A 127 16.76 -11.15 -2.04
CA LEU A 127 16.00 -12.23 -2.66
C LEU A 127 16.58 -13.52 -2.10
N ILE A 128 15.91 -14.09 -1.10
CA ILE A 128 16.24 -15.41 -0.63
C ILE A 128 15.65 -16.35 -1.66
N ASP A 129 16.55 -16.97 -2.41
CA ASP A 129 16.23 -18.08 -3.29
C ASP A 129 15.77 -19.26 -2.43
N ILE A 130 14.48 -19.55 -2.45
CA ILE A 130 13.88 -20.63 -1.65
C ILE A 130 13.71 -21.84 -2.57
N SER A 131 14.75 -22.67 -2.66
CA SER A 131 14.65 -23.99 -3.26
C SER A 131 14.07 -24.99 -2.24
N ALA A 132 12.88 -25.51 -2.56
CA ALA A 132 12.17 -26.62 -1.90
C ALA A 132 11.56 -26.35 -0.50
N THR A 133 10.22 -26.40 -0.46
CA THR A 133 9.38 -26.67 0.73
C THR A 133 9.65 -25.79 1.95
N ASN A 134 9.49 -24.46 1.89
CA ASN A 134 9.72 -23.61 3.06
C ASN A 134 8.64 -22.58 3.33
N VAL A 135 8.40 -22.37 4.61
CA VAL A 135 7.60 -21.30 5.22
C VAL A 135 8.15 -19.95 4.78
N ILE A 136 7.27 -19.10 4.23
CA ILE A 136 7.58 -17.73 3.82
C ILE A 136 7.35 -16.83 5.03
N SER A 137 8.39 -16.54 5.82
CA SER A 137 8.33 -15.54 6.89
C SER A 137 8.58 -14.14 6.34
N LYS A 138 7.68 -13.20 6.64
CA LYS A 138 7.73 -11.80 6.20
C LYS A 138 9.10 -11.18 6.57
N MET A 139 9.89 -10.84 5.55
CA MET A 139 11.05 -9.96 5.71
C MET A 139 10.87 -8.76 4.79
N ASN A 140 10.51 -7.62 5.38
CA ASN A 140 10.47 -6.29 4.76
C ASN A 140 9.84 -6.24 3.34
N ASN A 141 8.51 -6.24 3.33
CA ASN A 141 7.58 -5.75 2.29
C ASN A 141 7.64 -6.27 0.84
N LEU A 142 8.61 -7.10 0.44
CA LEU A 142 8.52 -7.79 -0.85
C LEU A 142 9.33 -9.09 -0.86
N GLN A 143 8.65 -10.22 -1.04
CA GLN A 143 9.28 -11.51 -1.23
C GLN A 143 8.86 -12.10 -2.57
N VAL A 144 9.83 -12.54 -3.38
CA VAL A 144 9.62 -13.25 -4.64
C VAL A 144 9.98 -14.72 -4.41
N VAL A 145 9.05 -15.62 -4.67
CA VAL A 145 9.23 -17.07 -4.43
C VAL A 145 9.04 -17.84 -5.73
N THR A 146 10.00 -18.72 -6.05
CA THR A 146 9.87 -19.74 -7.10
C THR A 146 9.13 -20.95 -6.52
N MET A 147 7.99 -21.30 -7.12
CA MET A 147 6.94 -22.06 -6.42
C MET A 147 7.11 -23.58 -6.44
N SER A 148 7.01 -24.23 -5.27
CA SER A 148 6.62 -25.64 -5.13
C SER A 148 5.10 -25.82 -5.26
N ALA A 149 4.60 -27.06 -5.43
CA ALA A 149 3.16 -27.34 -5.58
C ALA A 149 2.29 -26.84 -4.41
N ASN A 150 2.85 -26.79 -3.19
CA ASN A 150 2.21 -26.29 -1.98
C ASN A 150 3.07 -25.21 -1.32
N VAL A 151 2.43 -24.16 -0.84
CA VAL A 151 3.06 -22.96 -0.27
C VAL A 151 2.47 -22.68 1.12
N THR A 152 3.32 -22.37 2.10
CA THR A 152 2.89 -21.84 3.39
C THR A 152 3.36 -20.39 3.49
N VAL A 153 2.44 -19.48 3.78
CA VAL A 153 2.73 -18.06 3.94
C VAL A 153 2.54 -17.69 5.41
N ASP A 154 3.42 -16.85 5.93
CA ASP A 154 3.33 -16.30 7.28
C ASP A 154 3.17 -14.77 7.19
N ALA A 155 2.08 -14.26 7.73
CA ALA A 155 1.75 -12.84 7.73
C ALA A 155 2.50 -12.05 8.83
N ASP A 156 3.21 -12.75 9.73
CA ASP A 156 4.03 -12.15 10.79
C ASP A 156 3.24 -11.18 11.69
N ASN A 157 2.01 -11.56 12.05
CA ASN A 157 1.08 -10.76 12.87
C ASN A 157 0.82 -9.35 12.31
N SER A 158 0.97 -9.16 11.00
CA SER A 158 0.72 -7.88 10.34
C SER A 158 -0.73 -7.77 9.86
N PRO A 159 -1.42 -6.64 10.07
CA PRO A 159 -2.76 -6.42 9.53
C PRO A 159 -2.77 -6.20 8.01
N GLU A 160 -1.59 -5.97 7.42
CA GLU A 160 -1.42 -5.79 5.98
C GLU A 160 -0.21 -6.57 5.43
N GLY A 161 -0.29 -7.01 4.17
CA GLY A 161 0.84 -7.67 3.51
C GLY A 161 0.71 -7.77 2.00
N ILE A 162 1.84 -7.59 1.30
CA ILE A 162 1.95 -7.82 -0.14
C ILE A 162 2.92 -8.97 -0.38
N PHE A 163 2.49 -9.96 -1.14
CA PHE A 163 3.27 -11.16 -1.44
C PHE A 163 3.36 -11.33 -2.95
N ARG A 164 4.55 -11.61 -3.49
CA ARG A 164 4.75 -11.79 -4.92
C ARG A 164 5.16 -13.22 -5.25
N PHE A 165 4.41 -13.85 -6.15
CA PHE A 165 4.62 -15.23 -6.57
C PHE A 165 5.00 -15.28 -8.05
N ASP A 166 6.14 -15.86 -8.37
CA ASP A 166 6.53 -16.11 -9.77
C ASP A 166 6.11 -17.52 -10.19
N MET A 167 5.16 -17.56 -11.11
CA MET A 167 4.53 -18.77 -11.63
C MET A 167 5.15 -19.27 -12.95
N SER A 168 6.27 -18.69 -13.40
CA SER A 168 6.93 -19.11 -14.64
C SER A 168 7.39 -20.57 -14.64
N GLY A 169 7.76 -21.12 -13.47
CA GLY A 169 8.17 -22.51 -13.31
C GLY A 169 7.05 -23.48 -12.91
N ASN A 170 5.93 -22.97 -12.41
CA ASN A 170 4.79 -23.78 -12.01
C ASN A 170 3.47 -23.01 -12.19
N ASN A 171 2.65 -23.48 -13.10
CA ASN A 171 1.43 -22.79 -13.49
C ASN A 171 0.28 -22.98 -12.49
N THR A 172 0.39 -23.93 -11.56
CA THR A 172 -0.63 -24.15 -10.53
C THR A 172 -0.01 -24.43 -9.17
N PHE A 173 -0.55 -23.81 -8.11
CA PHE A 173 -0.14 -24.15 -6.75
C PHE A 173 -1.25 -23.92 -5.74
N THR A 174 -1.07 -24.52 -4.57
CA THR A 174 -1.97 -24.37 -3.43
C THR A 174 -1.28 -23.60 -2.32
N ILE A 175 -1.98 -22.63 -1.77
CA ILE A 175 -1.60 -22.02 -0.50
C ILE A 175 -2.17 -22.91 0.58
N ALA A 176 -1.32 -23.76 1.14
CA ALA A 176 -1.73 -24.80 2.08
C ALA A 176 -2.07 -24.19 3.44
N ASN A 177 -1.27 -23.22 3.89
CA ASN A 177 -1.43 -22.55 5.18
C ASN A 177 -1.12 -21.06 5.07
N PHE A 178 -1.82 -20.26 5.89
CA PHE A 178 -1.59 -18.83 6.07
C PHE A 178 -1.51 -18.54 7.57
N ASN A 179 -0.29 -18.43 8.08
CA ASN A 179 0.00 -18.38 9.50
C ASN A 179 0.05 -16.93 10.00
N ASN A 180 -0.23 -16.74 11.30
CA ASN A 180 -0.10 -15.48 12.03
C ASN A 180 -0.78 -14.28 11.33
N ALA A 181 -1.90 -14.51 10.65
CA ALA A 181 -2.68 -13.45 10.06
C ALA A 181 -3.54 -12.77 11.12
N VAL A 182 -3.59 -11.44 11.07
CA VAL A 182 -4.50 -10.65 11.91
C VAL A 182 -5.92 -10.78 11.37
N ASP A 183 -6.87 -10.97 12.28
CA ASP A 183 -8.31 -10.99 11.98
C ASP A 183 -8.76 -9.63 11.45
N GLY A 184 -9.41 -9.61 10.29
CA GLY A 184 -9.75 -8.38 9.56
C GLY A 184 -8.58 -7.76 8.78
N GLY A 185 -7.43 -8.42 8.69
CA GLY A 185 -6.30 -7.95 7.91
C GLY A 185 -6.55 -8.01 6.39
N VAL A 186 -5.88 -7.13 5.65
CA VAL A 186 -5.95 -6.99 4.18
C VAL A 186 -4.65 -7.43 3.55
N TYR A 187 -4.71 -8.42 2.66
CA TYR A 187 -3.50 -8.95 2.03
C TYR A 187 -3.66 -8.99 0.52
N THR A 188 -2.58 -8.69 -0.19
CA THR A 188 -2.54 -8.63 -1.65
C THR A 188 -1.49 -9.60 -2.17
N PHE A 189 -1.92 -10.55 -3.00
CA PHE A 189 -1.00 -11.45 -3.69
C PHE A 189 -0.85 -11.02 -5.15
N HIS A 190 0.40 -10.82 -5.57
CA HIS A 190 0.76 -10.50 -6.94
C HIS A 190 1.37 -11.73 -7.60
N PHE A 191 0.66 -12.28 -8.58
CA PHE A 191 1.13 -13.42 -9.36
C PHE A 191 1.71 -12.93 -10.68
N VAL A 192 2.97 -13.24 -10.94
CA VAL A 192 3.68 -12.89 -12.18
C VAL A 192 4.10 -14.16 -12.92
N GLY A 193 4.37 -14.05 -14.21
CA GLY A 193 4.90 -15.18 -14.99
C GLY A 193 3.93 -16.33 -15.24
N ALA A 194 2.66 -16.23 -14.83
CA ALA A 194 1.66 -17.28 -15.07
C ALA A 194 1.40 -17.48 -16.57
N ALA A 195 1.44 -18.73 -17.01
CA ALA A 195 1.06 -19.13 -18.37
C ALA A 195 -0.46 -19.32 -18.49
N THR A 196 -0.97 -19.45 -19.72
CA THR A 196 -2.39 -19.72 -19.96
C THR A 196 -2.88 -20.93 -19.17
N GLY A 197 -4.00 -20.77 -18.46
CA GLY A 197 -4.54 -21.82 -17.59
C GLY A 197 -3.94 -21.87 -16.19
N GLY A 198 -3.17 -20.86 -15.79
CA GLY A 198 -2.64 -20.78 -14.43
C GLY A 198 -3.74 -20.60 -13.38
N ALA A 199 -3.55 -21.19 -12.22
CA ALA A 199 -4.54 -21.14 -11.13
C ALA A 199 -3.90 -21.28 -9.75
N VAL A 200 -4.48 -20.61 -8.76
CA VAL A 200 -4.05 -20.70 -7.36
C VAL A 200 -5.23 -21.12 -6.50
N THR A 201 -5.00 -22.14 -5.68
CA THR A 201 -5.99 -22.65 -4.71
C THR A 201 -5.72 -22.03 -3.34
N PHE A 202 -6.73 -21.37 -2.78
CA PHE A 202 -6.67 -20.72 -1.48
C PHE A 202 -7.39 -21.55 -0.39
N PRO A 203 -6.97 -21.45 0.88
CA PRO A 203 -7.73 -21.98 2.00
C PRO A 203 -9.12 -21.32 2.13
N ALA A 204 -10.06 -22.02 2.76
CA ALA A 204 -11.42 -21.50 2.96
C ALA A 204 -11.50 -20.25 3.85
N SER A 205 -10.48 -19.97 4.67
CA SER A 205 -10.40 -18.76 5.51
C SER A 205 -10.11 -17.48 4.72
N PHE A 206 -9.79 -17.61 3.44
CA PHE A 206 -9.59 -16.48 2.54
C PHE A 206 -10.91 -16.17 1.89
N VAL A 207 -11.46 -15.01 2.20
CA VAL A 207 -12.76 -14.59 1.70
C VAL A 207 -12.65 -13.32 0.86
N LYS A 208 -13.59 -13.19 -0.07
CA LYS A 208 -13.84 -11.92 -0.76
C LYS A 208 -14.52 -10.95 0.19
N GLU A 209 -14.70 -9.71 -0.25
CA GLU A 209 -15.43 -8.67 0.49
C GLU A 209 -16.85 -9.10 0.88
N ASP A 210 -17.50 -9.94 0.07
CA ASP A 210 -18.84 -10.47 0.36
C ASP A 210 -18.87 -11.65 1.35
N GLY A 211 -17.72 -12.00 1.94
CA GLY A 211 -17.58 -13.12 2.88
C GLY A 211 -17.55 -14.51 2.22
N THR A 212 -17.65 -14.60 0.88
CA THR A 212 -17.53 -15.89 0.18
C THR A 212 -16.07 -16.33 0.07
N ALA A 213 -15.80 -17.62 0.25
CA ALA A 213 -14.46 -18.16 0.10
C ALA A 213 -13.91 -17.94 -1.32
N LEU A 214 -12.63 -17.58 -1.42
CA LEU A 214 -11.93 -17.38 -2.70
C LEU A 214 -11.82 -18.68 -3.51
N GLY A 215 -11.51 -19.80 -2.87
CA GLY A 215 -11.37 -21.10 -3.51
C GLY A 215 -10.26 -21.12 -4.56
N ILE A 216 -10.59 -21.51 -5.79
CA ILE A 216 -9.64 -21.54 -6.91
C ILE A 216 -9.76 -20.24 -7.70
N VAL A 217 -8.67 -19.48 -7.78
CA VAL A 217 -8.59 -18.24 -8.55
C VAL A 217 -7.77 -18.47 -9.82
N PRO A 218 -8.36 -18.33 -11.02
CA PRO A 218 -7.60 -18.32 -12.26
C PRO A 218 -6.63 -17.14 -12.29
N VAL A 219 -5.39 -17.38 -12.71
CA VAL A 219 -4.32 -16.39 -12.78
C VAL A 219 -3.87 -16.27 -14.23
N THR A 220 -4.03 -15.07 -14.80
CA THR A 220 -3.46 -14.69 -16.09
C THR A 220 -2.16 -13.90 -15.88
N THR A 221 -1.43 -13.59 -16.95
CA THR A 221 -0.20 -12.81 -16.90
C THR A 221 -0.35 -11.54 -16.04
N SER A 222 0.37 -11.51 -14.91
CA SER A 222 0.42 -10.40 -13.94
C SER A 222 -0.93 -10.03 -13.29
N LYS A 223 -1.46 -10.92 -12.44
CA LYS A 223 -2.71 -10.67 -11.70
C LYS A 223 -2.42 -10.31 -10.23
N MET A 224 -3.15 -9.33 -9.70
CA MET A 224 -3.20 -9.06 -8.27
C MET A 224 -4.54 -9.55 -7.71
N VAL A 225 -4.49 -10.15 -6.52
CA VAL A 225 -5.67 -10.61 -5.77
C VAL A 225 -5.55 -10.05 -4.36
N THR A 226 -6.44 -9.13 -4.02
CA THR A 226 -6.60 -8.60 -2.67
C THR A 226 -7.74 -9.33 -1.98
N PHE A 227 -7.55 -9.69 -0.72
CA PHE A 227 -8.52 -10.41 0.07
C PHE A 227 -8.40 -10.05 1.54
N TYR A 228 -9.45 -10.38 2.27
CA TYR A 228 -9.52 -10.20 3.71
C TYR A 228 -9.32 -11.55 4.39
N HIS A 229 -8.59 -11.55 5.51
CA HIS A 229 -8.46 -12.73 6.35
C HIS A 229 -9.34 -12.59 7.58
N TYR A 230 -10.21 -13.58 7.79
CA TYR A 230 -11.00 -13.66 9.01
C TYR A 230 -10.95 -15.07 9.61
N THR A 231 -10.95 -15.11 10.93
CA THR A 231 -10.86 -16.34 11.73
C THR A 231 -12.22 -16.83 12.23
N SER A 232 -13.28 -16.02 12.11
CA SER A 232 -14.64 -16.36 12.54
C SER A 232 -15.60 -16.53 11.37
N VAL A 233 -16.59 -17.43 11.48
CA VAL A 233 -17.47 -17.87 10.38
C VAL A 233 -18.68 -16.95 10.14
N ASN A 234 -18.85 -15.90 10.95
CA ASN A 234 -20.03 -15.03 10.93
C ASN A 234 -19.61 -13.59 10.64
N HIS A 235 -19.70 -13.18 9.37
CA HIS A 235 -19.48 -11.80 8.97
C HIS A 235 -20.82 -11.14 8.67
N THR A 236 -21.25 -10.25 9.56
CA THR A 236 -22.06 -9.10 9.16
C THR A 236 -21.08 -8.05 8.67
N THR A 237 -20.92 -7.93 7.36
CA THR A 237 -20.31 -6.75 6.75
C THR A 237 -21.19 -5.56 7.13
N GLU A 238 -20.72 -4.71 8.03
CA GLU A 238 -21.28 -3.37 8.15
C GLU A 238 -20.97 -2.66 6.82
N GLN A 239 -22.01 -2.49 6.00
CA GLN A 239 -21.98 -1.70 4.76
C GLN A 239 -21.86 -0.21 5.05
#